data_AF-A0A0L7M4K0-F1
#
_entry.id   AF-A0A0L7M4K0-F1
#
_cell.length_a   1.000
_cell.length_b   1.000
_cell.length_c   1.000
_cell.angle_alpha   90.00
_cell.angle_beta   90.00
_cell.angle_gamma   90.00
#
_symmetry.space_group_name_H-M   'P 1'
#
loop_
_entity.id
_entity.type
_entity.pdbx_description
1 polymer ?
#
loop_
_entity_poly.entity_id
_entity_poly.type
_entity_poly.pdbx_seq_one_letter_code
_entity_poly.pdbx_strand_id
1 'polypeptide(L)'
;MILMHEQDLQSMKEKKPATAKLQIIDDVCKILTKPKWKPFFMKLNIYHVLALWLMPTSKNTLPNFTIRTNLLKVIQQLPITIKSLRGSQLGKIMTYLHSHKHETEENKKLIKNIMQNWMGPIIGINTNYKHYLKERQKRISENPEYHKKFLKRQNI
;
A
#
# COMPACT_ATOMS: atom_id res chain seq x y z
N MET A 1 12.84 6.27 -6.24
CA MET A 1 11.66 5.37 -6.07
C MET A 1 10.66 5.49 -7.23
N ILE A 2 10.15 6.68 -7.56
CA ILE A 2 9.21 6.87 -8.69
C ILE A 2 9.82 6.37 -10.02
N LEU A 3 11.05 6.79 -10.32
CA LEU A 3 11.78 6.34 -11.52
C LEU A 3 11.87 4.81 -11.65
N MET A 4 12.13 4.09 -10.55
CA MET A 4 12.19 2.61 -10.58
C MET A 4 10.82 1.98 -10.81
N HIS A 5 9.75 2.63 -10.34
CA HIS A 5 8.40 2.19 -10.65
C HIS A 5 8.12 2.34 -12.15
N GLU A 6 8.43 3.51 -12.73
CA GLU A 6 8.26 3.77 -14.16
C GLU A 6 9.10 2.83 -15.02
N GLN A 7 10.36 2.60 -14.65
CA GLN A 7 11.23 1.64 -15.33
C GLN A 7 10.66 0.23 -15.31
N ASP A 8 10.14 -0.23 -14.17
CA ASP A 8 9.50 -1.54 -14.08
C ASP A 8 8.20 -1.60 -14.92
N LEU A 9 7.40 -0.51 -14.96
CA LEU A 9 6.24 -0.42 -15.86
C LEU A 9 6.68 -0.55 -17.32
N GLN A 10 7.78 0.10 -17.70
CA GLN A 10 8.31 0.04 -19.05
C GLN A 10 8.82 -1.37 -19.40
N SER A 11 9.61 -1.99 -18.52
CA SER A 11 10.04 -3.38 -18.70
C SER A 11 8.86 -4.33 -18.88
N MET A 12 7.79 -4.17 -18.09
CA MET A 12 6.57 -4.98 -18.24
C MET A 12 5.87 -4.77 -19.59
N LYS A 13 5.81 -3.53 -20.09
CA LYS A 13 5.27 -3.22 -21.43
C LYS A 13 6.09 -3.89 -22.53
N GLU A 14 7.42 -3.88 -22.37
CA GLU A 14 8.38 -4.53 -23.27
C GLU A 14 8.48 -6.05 -23.08
N LYS A 15 7.69 -6.65 -22.19
CA LYS A 15 7.74 -8.08 -21.82
C LYS A 15 9.12 -8.52 -21.30
N LYS A 16 9.87 -7.62 -20.70
CA LYS A 16 11.14 -7.88 -20.02
C LYS A 16 10.93 -8.01 -18.51
N PRO A 17 11.84 -8.70 -17.79
CA PRO A 17 11.81 -8.73 -16.33
C PRO A 17 11.87 -7.32 -15.72
N ALA A 18 10.95 -7.04 -14.80
CA ALA A 18 10.86 -5.78 -14.08
C ALA A 18 11.52 -5.90 -12.69
N THR A 19 12.82 -5.64 -12.63
CA THR A 19 13.67 -5.87 -11.45
C THR A 19 14.17 -4.59 -10.79
N ALA A 20 13.90 -3.39 -11.34
CA ALA A 20 14.49 -2.14 -10.87
C ALA A 20 14.09 -1.83 -9.43
N LYS A 21 12.81 -2.04 -9.06
CA LYS A 21 12.39 -1.88 -7.65
C LYS A 21 13.04 -2.90 -6.71
N LEU A 22 13.25 -4.14 -7.18
CA LEU A 22 13.86 -5.21 -6.38
C LEU A 22 15.34 -4.93 -6.09
N GLN A 23 16.06 -4.38 -7.05
CA GLN A 23 17.49 -4.07 -6.91
C GLN A 23 17.76 -3.06 -5.79
N ILE A 24 16.82 -2.15 -5.49
CA ILE A 24 17.04 -1.06 -4.52
C ILE A 24 16.21 -1.19 -3.24
N ILE A 25 15.41 -2.25 -3.07
CA ILE A 25 14.43 -2.34 -1.97
C ILE A 25 15.10 -2.29 -0.58
N ASP A 26 16.25 -2.94 -0.43
CA ASP A 26 16.96 -2.99 0.84
C ASP A 26 17.50 -1.62 1.25
N ASP A 27 18.06 -0.87 0.30
CA ASP A 27 18.56 0.48 0.56
C ASP A 27 17.42 1.46 0.83
N VAL A 28 16.30 1.33 0.12
CA VAL A 28 15.07 2.07 0.41
C VAL A 28 14.62 1.81 1.84
N CYS A 29 14.60 0.55 2.28
CA CYS A 29 14.19 0.21 3.65
C CYS A 29 15.15 0.76 4.70
N LYS A 30 16.46 0.66 4.47
CA LYS A 30 17.48 1.24 5.36
C LYS A 30 17.35 2.76 5.47
N ILE A 31 17.07 3.46 4.37
CA ILE A 31 16.97 4.93 4.37
C ILE A 31 15.66 5.40 5.01
N LEU A 32 14.52 4.80 4.65
CA LEU A 32 13.20 5.22 5.15
C LEU A 32 13.02 4.99 6.65
N THR A 33 13.74 4.02 7.23
CA THR A 33 13.66 3.70 8.66
C THR A 33 14.54 4.59 9.54
N LYS A 34 15.54 5.29 8.96
CA LYS A 34 16.45 6.18 9.70
C LYS A 34 15.69 7.37 10.33
N PRO A 35 15.73 7.55 11.67
CA PRO A 35 14.99 8.61 12.36
C PRO A 35 15.28 10.02 11.82
N LYS A 36 16.55 10.33 11.51
CA LYS A 36 16.99 11.62 10.96
C LYS A 36 16.24 12.03 9.69
N TRP A 37 15.85 11.07 8.86
CA TRP A 37 15.22 11.35 7.55
C TRP A 37 13.69 11.30 7.59
N LYS A 38 13.08 10.74 8.65
CA LYS A 38 11.62 10.60 8.75
C LYS A 38 10.90 11.93 8.54
N PRO A 39 11.25 13.07 9.18
CA PRO A 39 10.53 14.33 8.99
C PRO A 39 10.55 14.82 7.54
N PHE A 40 11.66 14.61 6.84
CA PHE A 40 11.81 14.98 5.43
C PHE A 40 10.87 14.14 4.54
N PHE A 41 10.85 12.81 4.73
CA PHE A 41 9.94 11.94 3.99
C PHE A 41 8.45 12.23 4.25
N MET A 42 8.11 12.61 5.48
CA MET A 42 6.72 13.01 5.79
C MET A 42 6.32 14.28 5.03
N LYS A 43 7.20 15.29 4.97
CA LYS A 43 6.95 16.53 4.23
C LYS A 43 6.78 16.27 2.72
N LEU A 44 7.53 15.33 2.17
CA LEU A 44 7.44 14.93 0.75
C LEU A 44 6.30 13.94 0.44
N ASN A 45 5.41 13.65 1.40
CA ASN A 45 4.30 12.72 1.23
C ASN A 45 4.74 11.33 0.74
N ILE A 46 5.75 10.74 1.40
CA ILE A 46 6.31 9.43 1.04
C ILE A 46 5.25 8.33 0.92
N TYR A 47 4.14 8.44 1.64
CA TYR A 47 3.02 7.48 1.60
C TYR A 47 2.42 7.33 0.21
N HIS A 48 2.41 8.39 -0.60
CA HIS A 48 1.96 8.31 -1.99
C HIS A 48 2.87 7.38 -2.82
N VAL A 49 4.19 7.49 -2.63
CA VAL A 49 5.17 6.65 -3.34
C VAL A 49 5.14 5.21 -2.83
N LEU A 50 4.93 5.01 -1.52
CA LEU A 50 4.75 3.67 -0.93
C LEU A 50 3.46 3.01 -1.47
N ALA A 51 2.38 3.77 -1.56
CA ALA A 51 1.13 3.34 -2.18
C ALA A 51 1.37 2.93 -3.65
N LEU A 52 2.08 3.75 -4.43
CA LEU A 52 2.44 3.45 -5.82
C LEU A 52 3.19 2.12 -5.97
N TRP A 53 4.16 1.83 -5.11
CA TRP A 53 4.94 0.58 -5.16
C TRP A 53 4.13 -0.65 -4.74
N LEU A 54 3.12 -0.46 -3.90
CA LEU A 54 2.22 -1.49 -3.42
C LEU A 54 0.96 -1.66 -4.30
N MET A 55 0.77 -0.79 -5.28
CA MET A 55 -0.38 -0.81 -6.16
C MET A 55 -0.38 -2.08 -7.01
N PRO A 56 -1.51 -2.81 -7.07
CA PRO A 56 -1.67 -3.92 -7.99
C PRO A 56 -1.51 -3.46 -9.43
N THR A 57 -0.93 -4.32 -10.27
CA THR A 57 -0.86 -4.06 -11.70
C THR A 57 -2.22 -4.33 -12.37
N SER A 58 -2.38 -3.90 -13.62
CA SER A 58 -3.63 -3.92 -14.40
C SER A 58 -4.31 -5.30 -14.51
N LYS A 59 -3.59 -6.40 -14.23
CA LYS A 59 -4.12 -7.78 -14.25
C LYS A 59 -4.45 -8.33 -12.85
N ASN A 60 -4.79 -7.46 -11.89
CA ASN A 60 -5.05 -7.88 -10.50
C ASN A 60 -3.87 -8.64 -9.88
N THR A 61 -2.66 -8.45 -10.42
CA THR A 61 -1.45 -9.14 -9.99
C THR A 61 -0.77 -8.29 -8.92
N LEU A 62 -0.47 -8.93 -7.80
CA LEU A 62 0.22 -8.31 -6.68
C LEU A 62 1.64 -7.92 -7.08
N PRO A 63 2.16 -6.80 -6.54
CA PRO A 63 3.59 -6.53 -6.59
C PRO A 63 4.40 -7.70 -6.02
N ASN A 64 5.68 -7.76 -6.39
CA ASN A 64 6.57 -8.81 -5.93
C ASN A 64 6.50 -8.98 -4.40
N PHE A 65 6.52 -10.23 -3.93
CA PHE A 65 6.44 -10.59 -2.52
C PHE A 65 7.46 -9.85 -1.64
N THR A 66 8.73 -9.81 -2.05
CA THR A 66 9.80 -9.15 -1.31
C THR A 66 9.53 -7.66 -1.15
N ILE A 67 9.05 -7.00 -2.21
CA ILE A 67 8.65 -5.58 -2.15
C ILE A 67 7.53 -5.39 -1.14
N ARG A 68 6.46 -6.18 -1.23
CA ARG A 68 5.30 -6.05 -0.33
C ARG A 68 5.71 -6.22 1.13
N THR A 69 6.37 -7.33 1.44
CA THR A 69 6.79 -7.67 2.80
C THR A 69 7.71 -6.60 3.39
N ASN A 70 8.70 -6.12 2.64
CA ASN A 70 9.64 -5.11 3.11
C ASN A 70 8.97 -3.75 3.32
N LEU A 71 8.15 -3.29 2.37
CA LEU A 71 7.45 -2.02 2.50
C LEU A 71 6.43 -2.03 3.64
N LEU A 72 5.74 -3.14 3.88
CA LEU A 72 4.83 -3.26 5.03
C LEU A 72 5.57 -3.08 6.36
N LYS A 73 6.76 -3.68 6.51
CA LYS A 73 7.62 -3.51 7.69
C LYS A 73 8.08 -2.06 7.87
N VAL A 74 8.45 -1.39 6.78
CA VAL A 74 8.79 0.05 6.81
C VAL A 74 7.59 0.87 7.25
N ILE A 75 6.43 0.66 6.62
CA ILE A 75 5.19 1.37 6.88
C ILE A 75 4.78 1.27 8.36
N GLN A 76 4.96 0.11 8.98
CA GLN A 76 4.67 -0.10 10.41
C GLN A 76 5.48 0.84 11.34
N GLN A 77 6.67 1.28 10.92
CA GLN A 77 7.58 2.11 11.70
C GLN A 77 7.45 3.61 11.42
N LEU A 78 6.61 4.00 10.46
CA LEU A 78 6.42 5.39 10.06
C LEU A 78 5.21 6.04 10.75
N PRO A 79 5.32 7.29 11.21
CA PRO A 79 4.21 7.98 11.87
C PRO A 79 3.14 8.41 10.87
N ILE A 80 1.96 7.79 10.90
CA ILE A 80 0.87 8.10 9.98
C ILE A 80 -0.17 9.03 10.60
N THR A 81 -0.62 10.00 9.81
CA THR A 81 -1.70 10.93 10.16
C THR A 81 -2.89 10.73 9.23
N ILE A 82 -4.08 11.20 9.64
CA ILE A 82 -5.28 11.18 8.79
C ILE A 82 -5.02 11.89 7.45
N LYS A 83 -4.33 13.04 7.51
CA LYS A 83 -4.00 13.85 6.32
C LYS A 83 -3.13 13.05 5.34
N SER A 84 -2.09 12.39 5.83
CA SER A 84 -1.20 11.59 4.99
C SER A 84 -1.89 10.34 4.43
N LEU A 85 -2.81 9.73 5.19
CA LEU A 85 -3.59 8.57 4.74
C LEU A 85 -4.59 8.93 3.62
N ARG A 86 -5.31 10.06 3.77
CA ARG A 86 -6.27 10.53 2.75
C ARG A 86 -5.57 10.97 1.45
N GLY A 87 -4.43 11.64 1.55
CA GLY A 87 -3.69 12.15 0.39
C GLY A 87 -2.93 11.10 -0.42
N SER A 88 -2.68 9.90 0.12
CA SER A 88 -1.82 8.89 -0.51
C SER A 88 -2.56 7.69 -1.12
N GLN A 89 -3.86 7.53 -0.87
CA GLN A 89 -4.63 6.31 -1.16
C GLN A 89 -4.10 5.02 -0.48
N LEU A 90 -3.08 5.11 0.39
CA LEU A 90 -2.43 3.95 1.01
C LEU A 90 -3.42 3.06 1.75
N GLY A 91 -4.37 3.64 2.49
CA GLY A 91 -5.41 2.88 3.20
C GLY A 91 -6.25 2.00 2.26
N LYS A 92 -6.56 2.47 1.04
CA LYS A 92 -7.33 1.67 0.06
C LYS A 92 -6.52 0.49 -0.46
N ILE A 93 -5.24 0.73 -0.76
CA ILE A 93 -4.29 -0.29 -1.23
C ILE A 93 -4.05 -1.35 -0.14
N MET A 94 -3.86 -0.93 1.10
CA MET A 94 -3.70 -1.85 2.24
C MET A 94 -4.90 -2.78 2.38
N THR A 95 -6.12 -2.25 2.31
CA THR A 95 -7.30 -3.11 2.36
C THR A 95 -7.41 -4.04 1.14
N TYR A 96 -7.02 -3.59 -0.06
CA TYR A 96 -6.96 -4.46 -1.24
C TYR A 96 -6.03 -5.64 -0.98
N LEU A 97 -4.79 -5.36 -0.56
CA LEU A 97 -3.77 -6.38 -0.30
C LEU A 97 -4.25 -7.38 0.75
N HIS A 98 -4.81 -6.89 1.86
CA HIS A 98 -5.38 -7.73 2.93
C HIS A 98 -6.46 -8.71 2.42
N SER A 99 -7.31 -8.27 1.49
CA SER A 99 -8.39 -9.10 0.94
C SER A 99 -7.97 -10.01 -0.21
N HIS A 100 -6.73 -9.89 -0.71
CA HIS A 100 -6.33 -10.58 -1.92
C HIS A 100 -6.03 -12.06 -1.65
N LYS A 101 -6.58 -12.96 -2.50
CA LYS A 101 -6.43 -14.41 -2.36
C LYS A 101 -4.98 -14.92 -2.37
N HIS A 102 -4.08 -14.20 -3.06
CA HIS A 102 -2.65 -14.53 -3.18
C HIS A 102 -1.75 -13.73 -2.22
N GLU A 103 -2.33 -12.98 -1.28
CA GLU A 103 -1.55 -12.38 -0.19
C GLU A 103 -1.28 -13.42 0.90
N THR A 104 -0.10 -13.38 1.51
CA THR A 104 0.29 -14.33 2.57
C THR A 104 -0.38 -13.97 3.89
N GLU A 105 -0.58 -14.95 4.76
CA GLU A 105 -1.23 -14.74 6.05
C GLU A 105 -0.40 -13.83 6.97
N GLU A 106 0.93 -13.88 6.89
CA GLU A 106 1.85 -13.02 7.63
C GLU A 106 1.65 -11.55 7.23
N ASN A 107 1.59 -11.28 5.93
CA ASN A 107 1.36 -9.94 5.43
C ASN A 107 -0.06 -9.46 5.74
N LYS A 108 -1.09 -10.32 5.65
CA LYS A 108 -2.45 -9.95 6.08
C LYS A 108 -2.50 -9.56 7.56
N LYS A 109 -1.85 -10.33 8.43
CA LYS A 109 -1.72 -10.01 9.87
C LYS A 109 -1.02 -8.66 10.07
N LEU A 110 0.10 -8.44 9.38
CA LEU A 110 0.85 -7.18 9.45
C LEU A 110 0.01 -5.99 8.99
N ILE A 111 -0.65 -6.10 7.84
CA ILE A 111 -1.55 -5.08 7.29
C ILE A 111 -2.67 -4.77 8.28
N LYS A 112 -3.31 -5.79 8.86
CA LYS A 112 -4.37 -5.61 9.87
C LYS A 112 -3.88 -4.83 11.08
N ASN A 113 -2.72 -5.18 11.63
CA ASN A 113 -2.14 -4.48 12.78
C ASN A 113 -1.83 -3.02 12.44
N ILE A 114 -1.24 -2.77 11.27
CA ILE A 114 -0.95 -1.44 10.76
C ILE A 114 -2.24 -0.59 10.68
N MET A 115 -3.30 -1.12 10.05
CA MET A 115 -4.56 -0.38 9.92
C MET A 115 -5.27 -0.16 11.26
N GLN A 116 -5.20 -1.10 12.21
CA GLN A 116 -5.75 -0.90 13.55
C GLN A 116 -5.06 0.27 14.26
N ASN A 117 -3.72 0.33 14.20
CA ASN A 117 -2.94 1.41 14.79
C ASN A 117 -3.26 2.76 14.14
N TRP A 118 -3.49 2.77 12.82
CA TRP A 118 -3.85 4.01 12.12
C TRP A 118 -5.24 4.50 12.47
N MET A 119 -6.21 3.60 12.61
CA MET A 119 -7.62 3.96 12.80
C MET A 119 -7.92 4.40 14.25
N GLY A 120 -7.15 3.95 15.24
CA GLY A 120 -7.34 4.35 16.65
C GLY A 120 -7.46 5.87 16.86
N PRO A 121 -6.53 6.68 16.32
CA PRO A 121 -6.62 8.14 16.36
C PRO A 121 -7.71 8.76 15.47
N ILE A 122 -8.25 8.04 14.49
CA ILE A 122 -9.17 8.58 13.47
C ILE A 122 -10.62 8.51 13.92
N ILE A 123 -11.00 7.44 14.61
CA ILE A 123 -12.42 7.19 14.90
C ILE A 123 -12.82 7.62 16.31
N GLY A 124 -11.90 8.20 17.09
CA GLY A 124 -12.09 8.29 18.53
C GLY A 124 -12.18 6.88 19.12
N ILE A 125 -11.87 6.76 20.41
CA ILE A 125 -11.91 5.49 21.12
C ILE A 125 -13.30 4.83 20.91
N ASN A 126 -13.32 3.54 20.55
CA ASN A 126 -14.47 2.61 20.35
C ASN A 126 -15.01 2.26 18.95
N THR A 127 -14.26 2.38 17.86
CA THR A 127 -14.74 1.80 16.57
C THR A 127 -13.87 0.67 16.07
N ASN A 128 -14.40 -0.54 16.15
CA ASN A 128 -13.72 -1.78 15.78
C ASN A 128 -13.38 -1.80 14.28
N TYR A 129 -12.10 -1.90 13.92
CA TYR A 129 -11.64 -2.08 12.53
C TYR A 129 -12.41 -3.19 11.77
N LYS A 130 -12.87 -4.23 12.48
CA LYS A 130 -13.76 -5.27 11.92
C LYS A 130 -15.07 -4.71 11.35
N HIS A 131 -15.65 -3.69 11.99
CA HIS A 131 -16.89 -3.04 11.53
C HIS A 131 -16.66 -2.29 10.21
N TYR A 132 -15.59 -1.50 10.11
CA TYR A 132 -15.21 -0.83 8.85
C TYR A 132 -15.00 -1.84 7.71
N LEU A 133 -14.35 -2.97 8.00
CA LEU A 133 -14.18 -4.04 7.02
C LEU A 133 -15.51 -4.64 6.58
N LYS A 134 -16.42 -4.95 7.52
CA LYS A 134 -17.77 -5.47 7.20
C LYS A 134 -18.55 -4.50 6.31
N GLU A 135 -18.59 -3.22 6.67
CA GLU A 135 -19.26 -2.17 5.90
C GLU A 135 -18.66 -2.02 4.49
N ARG A 136 -17.34 -2.11 4.36
CA ARG A 136 -16.69 -2.09 3.04
C ARG A 136 -16.99 -3.36 2.24
N GLN A 137 -16.99 -4.53 2.87
CA GLN A 137 -17.27 -5.80 2.20
C GLN A 137 -18.70 -5.85 1.70
N LYS A 138 -19.64 -5.33 2.50
CA LYS A 138 -21.04 -5.09 2.12
C LYS A 138 -21.16 -4.19 0.88
N ARG A 139 -20.44 -3.06 0.85
CA ARG A 139 -20.39 -2.18 -0.34
C ARG A 139 -19.81 -2.86 -1.58
N ILE A 140 -18.84 -3.77 -1.42
CA ILE A 140 -18.26 -4.53 -2.53
C ILE A 140 -19.25 -5.61 -3.02
N SER A 141 -19.97 -6.28 -2.13
CA SER A 141 -20.99 -7.26 -2.53
C SER A 141 -22.20 -6.60 -3.19
N GLU A 142 -22.62 -5.43 -2.70
CA GLU A 142 -23.73 -4.65 -3.25
C GLU A 142 -23.39 -3.99 -4.59
N ASN A 143 -22.10 -3.73 -4.85
CA ASN A 143 -21.64 -3.18 -6.12
C ASN A 143 -20.34 -3.87 -6.58
N PRO A 144 -20.44 -5.01 -7.30
CA PRO A 144 -19.28 -5.74 -7.79
C PRO A 144 -18.40 -4.92 -8.75
N GLU A 145 -18.99 -3.95 -9.45
CA GLU A 145 -18.26 -3.01 -10.32
C GLU A 145 -17.42 -1.99 -9.55
N TYR A 146 -17.67 -1.78 -8.26
CA TYR A 146 -16.90 -0.87 -7.42
C TYR A 146 -15.39 -1.14 -7.50
N HIS A 147 -15.02 -2.42 -7.58
CA HIS A 147 -13.63 -2.86 -7.71
C HIS A 147 -13.08 -2.67 -9.14
N LYS A 148 -13.89 -2.92 -10.17
CA LYS A 148 -13.50 -2.71 -11.59
C LYS A 148 -13.34 -1.23 -11.94
N LYS A 149 -14.23 -0.37 -11.43
CA LYS A 149 -14.19 1.09 -11.63
C LYS A 149 -13.01 1.74 -10.90
N PHE A 150 -12.58 1.15 -9.78
CA PHE A 150 -11.36 1.53 -9.04
C PHE A 150 -10.08 1.29 -9.86
N LEU A 151 -9.95 0.12 -10.51
CA LEU A 151 -8.81 -0.20 -11.38
C LEU A 151 -8.81 0.66 -12.66
N LYS A 152 -9.98 0.93 -13.25
CA LYS A 152 -10.11 1.79 -14.44
C LYS A 152 -9.76 3.27 -14.18
N ARG A 153 -10.02 3.81 -12.98
CA ARG A 153 -9.75 5.22 -12.63
C ARG A 153 -8.28 5.55 -12.37
N GLN A 154 -7.39 4.56 -12.31
CA GLN A 154 -5.96 4.73 -12.02
C GLN A 154 -5.06 4.61 -13.27
N ASN A 155 -5.64 4.36 -14.45
CA ASN A 155 -4.94 4.51 -15.73
C ASN A 155 -5.07 5.96 -16.19
N ILE A 156 -4.13 6.81 -15.77
CA ILE A 156 -3.67 7.95 -16.56
C ILE A 156 -2.25 7.62 -17.00
#